data_AF-A0A950P5T3-F1
#
_entry.id   AF-A0A950P5T3-F1
#
_cell.length_a   1.000
_cell.length_b   1.000
_cell.length_c   1.000
_cell.angle_alpha   90.00
_cell.angle_beta   90.00
_cell.angle_gamma   90.00
#
_symmetry.space_group_name_H-M   'P 1'
#
loop_
_entity.id
_entity.type
_entity.pdbx_description
1 polymer ?
#
loop_
_entity_poly.entity_id
_entity_poly.type
_entity_poly.pdbx_seq_one_letter_code
_entity_poly.pdbx_strand_id
1 'polypeptide(L)'
;LKQIRYDCDGDALLALVEPAGPACHTGERTCFHRGDLAPGAPHETLPALERTIAERARARPEGSYTAKLLDDSRLAGAKVQEEAEEVVRAARKESQSRVAEEAADVLYHLAVLLRGRDLTLADAEQVLDGRRAR
;
A
#
# COMPACT_ATOMS: atom_id res chain seq x y z
N LEU A 1 -21.43 -5.95 2.00
CA LEU A 1 -20.92 -7.27 1.57
C LEU A 1 -20.39 -7.14 0.15
N LYS A 2 -19.13 -7.52 -0.14
CA LYS A 2 -18.55 -7.43 -1.49
C LYS A 2 -18.65 -8.75 -2.23
N GLN A 3 -18.28 -9.86 -1.58
CA GLN A 3 -18.33 -11.20 -2.19
C GLN A 3 -18.45 -12.27 -1.10
N ILE A 4 -19.04 -13.43 -1.44
CA ILE A 4 -18.94 -14.67 -0.66
C ILE A 4 -18.41 -15.76 -1.58
N ARG A 5 -17.46 -16.55 -1.08
CA ARG A 5 -16.95 -17.79 -1.70
C ARG A 5 -17.09 -18.93 -0.70
N TYR A 6 -17.13 -20.16 -1.20
CA TYR A 6 -17.03 -21.38 -0.39
C TYR A 6 -15.77 -22.13 -0.83
N ASP A 7 -15.23 -22.98 0.05
CA ASP A 7 -14.07 -23.83 -0.26
C ASP A 7 -14.45 -25.07 -1.10
N CYS A 8 -13.49 -25.96 -1.34
CA CYS A 8 -13.66 -27.03 -2.33
C CYS A 8 -14.58 -28.18 -1.87
N ASP A 9 -14.71 -28.40 -0.57
CA ASP A 9 -15.59 -29.38 0.08
C ASP A 9 -16.82 -28.74 0.73
N GLY A 10 -16.88 -27.40 0.79
CA GLY A 10 -18.08 -26.65 1.14
C GLY A 10 -18.34 -26.55 2.64
N ASP A 11 -17.31 -26.73 3.47
CA ASP A 11 -17.43 -26.61 4.92
C ASP A 11 -16.93 -25.25 5.47
N ALA A 12 -16.35 -24.40 4.62
CA ALA A 12 -15.99 -23.02 4.96
C ALA A 12 -16.52 -21.98 3.96
N LEU A 13 -16.89 -20.81 4.50
CA LEU A 13 -17.23 -19.62 3.72
C LEU A 13 -16.18 -18.52 3.90
N LEU A 14 -15.72 -17.95 2.78
CA LEU A 14 -14.93 -16.73 2.74
C LEU A 14 -15.82 -15.54 2.35
N ALA A 15 -16.13 -14.69 3.32
CA ALA A 15 -16.83 -13.43 3.08
C ALA A 15 -15.83 -12.27 2.91
N LEU A 16 -15.79 -11.67 1.72
CA LEU A 16 -15.06 -10.43 1.48
C LEU A 16 -15.96 -9.24 1.81
N VAL A 17 -15.51 -8.40 2.72
CA VAL A 17 -16.28 -7.28 3.26
C VAL A 17 -15.46 -5.99 3.25
N GLU A 18 -16.16 -4.87 3.11
CA GLU A 18 -15.62 -3.55 3.42
C GLU A 18 -16.10 -3.20 4.84
N PRO A 19 -15.20 -3.07 5.82
CA PRO A 19 -15.60 -2.87 7.21
C PRO A 19 -16.08 -1.43 7.43
N ALA A 20 -17.22 -1.26 8.11
CA ALA A 20 -17.79 0.05 8.46
C ALA A 20 -17.20 0.61 9.76
N GLY A 21 -15.89 0.51 9.94
CA GLY A 21 -15.19 0.81 11.20
C GLY A 21 -14.20 -0.29 11.59
N PRO A 22 -13.59 -0.20 12.80
CA PRO A 22 -12.74 -1.27 13.30
C PRO A 22 -13.55 -2.56 13.48
N ALA A 23 -12.99 -3.69 13.05
CA ALA A 23 -13.69 -4.97 13.14
C ALA A 23 -13.67 -5.55 14.57
N CYS A 24 -12.71 -5.13 15.40
CA CYS A 24 -12.59 -5.63 16.77
C CYS A 24 -13.38 -4.77 17.76
N HIS A 25 -13.99 -5.41 18.76
CA HIS A 25 -14.73 -4.74 19.84
C HIS A 25 -13.86 -3.82 20.73
N THR A 26 -12.53 -3.94 20.64
CA THR A 26 -11.58 -3.08 21.34
C THR A 26 -11.26 -1.79 20.58
N GLY A 27 -11.76 -1.64 19.34
CA GLY A 27 -11.40 -0.55 18.44
C GLY A 27 -10.26 -0.89 17.48
N GLU A 28 -9.70 -2.10 17.56
CA GLU A 28 -8.63 -2.56 16.67
C GLU A 28 -9.13 -3.00 15.29
N ARG A 29 -8.28 -2.92 14.27
CA ARG A 29 -8.65 -3.25 12.88
C ARG A 29 -9.10 -4.70 12.72
N THR A 30 -8.43 -5.62 13.41
CA THR A 30 -8.65 -7.07 13.32
C THR A 30 -8.70 -7.65 14.72
N CYS A 31 -9.45 -8.74 14.92
CA CYS A 31 -9.38 -9.50 16.17
C CYS A 31 -8.00 -10.14 16.39
N PHE A 32 -7.25 -10.39 15.31
CA PHE A 32 -5.92 -10.99 15.33
C PHE A 32 -4.82 -9.93 15.41
N HIS A 33 -4.97 -8.99 16.36
CA HIS A 33 -4.05 -7.88 16.57
C HIS A 33 -3.06 -8.12 17.72
N ARG A 34 -2.98 -9.35 18.25
CA ARG A 34 -2.07 -9.78 19.32
C ARG A 34 -1.31 -11.03 18.88
N GLY A 35 -0.12 -11.24 19.43
CA GLY A 35 0.75 -12.38 19.13
C GLY A 35 1.96 -12.00 18.28
N ASP A 36 2.56 -12.99 17.60
CA ASP A 36 3.70 -12.78 16.71
C ASP A 36 3.23 -12.19 15.38
N LEU A 37 3.09 -10.86 15.35
CA LEU A 37 2.65 -10.09 14.19
C LEU A 37 3.82 -9.63 13.30
N ALA A 38 5.05 -10.01 13.66
CA ALA A 38 6.27 -9.60 13.00
C ALA A 38 7.03 -10.81 12.42
N PRO A 39 7.46 -10.76 11.15
CA PRO A 39 7.06 -9.74 10.17
C PRO A 39 5.56 -9.85 9.85
N GLY A 40 4.94 -8.71 9.51
CA GLY A 40 3.54 -8.71 9.05
C GLY A 40 3.38 -9.65 7.85
N ALA A 41 2.18 -10.19 7.65
CA ALA A 41 1.94 -11.07 6.51
C ALA A 41 2.34 -10.32 5.21
N PRO A 42 3.04 -10.97 4.25
CA PRO A 42 3.64 -10.27 3.11
C PRO A 42 2.66 -9.40 2.30
N HIS A 43 1.38 -9.79 2.28
CA HIS A 43 0.31 -9.09 1.58
C HIS A 43 -0.33 -7.94 2.39
N GLU A 44 0.07 -7.71 3.64
CA GLU A 44 -0.44 -6.62 4.47
C GLU A 44 0.41 -5.36 4.43
N THR A 45 1.67 -5.44 4.00
CA THR A 45 2.62 -4.32 4.02
C THR A 45 2.15 -3.13 3.18
N LEU A 46 1.77 -3.36 1.91
CA LEU A 46 1.30 -2.27 1.04
C LEU A 46 -0.05 -1.70 1.49
N PRO A 47 -1.06 -2.50 1.85
CA PRO A 47 -2.28 -1.98 2.46
C PRO A 47 -2.04 -1.20 3.76
N ALA A 48 -1.06 -1.61 4.58
CA ALA A 48 -0.69 -0.88 5.79
C ALA A 48 -0.08 0.49 5.46
N LEU A 49 0.83 0.53 4.48
CA LEU A 49 1.41 1.76 3.97
C LEU A 49 0.32 2.73 3.47
N GLU A 50 -0.62 2.26 2.64
CA GLU A 50 -1.70 3.10 2.13
C GLU A 50 -2.59 3.64 3.25
N ARG A 51 -2.88 2.84 4.29
CA ARG A 51 -3.60 3.32 5.48
C ARG A 51 -2.83 4.42 6.20
N THR A 52 -1.53 4.24 6.44
CA THR A 52 -0.69 5.29 7.07
C THR A 52 -0.64 6.56 6.23
N ILE A 53 -0.53 6.46 4.90
CA ILE A 53 -0.57 7.61 4.01
C ILE A 53 -1.94 8.31 4.09
N ALA A 54 -3.04 7.56 4.07
CA ALA A 54 -4.39 8.10 4.19
C ALA A 54 -4.63 8.78 5.55
N GLU A 55 -4.13 8.21 6.64
CA GLU A 55 -4.16 8.82 7.97
C GLU A 55 -3.38 10.13 7.99
N ARG A 56 -2.16 10.16 7.44
CA ARG A 56 -1.37 11.41 7.33
C ARG A 56 -2.03 12.45 6.45
N ALA A 57 -2.71 12.02 5.38
CA ALA A 57 -3.50 12.91 4.54
C ALA A 57 -4.64 13.58 5.30
N ARG A 58 -5.25 12.88 6.28
CA ARG A 58 -6.32 13.43 7.13
C ARG A 58 -5.78 14.26 8.30
N ALA A 59 -4.79 13.73 9.02
CA ALA A 59 -4.28 14.32 10.27
C ALA A 59 -3.35 15.51 10.02
N ARG A 60 -2.68 15.56 8.85
CA ARG A 60 -1.80 16.65 8.43
C ARG A 60 -0.80 17.10 9.53
N PRO A 61 -0.04 16.18 10.13
CA PRO A 61 0.86 16.52 11.22
C PRO A 61 1.93 17.54 10.76
N GLU A 62 2.23 18.50 11.64
CA GLU A 62 3.22 19.55 11.35
C GLU A 62 4.58 18.94 11.00
N GLY A 63 5.24 19.49 9.97
CA GLY A 63 6.54 19.00 9.49
C GLY A 63 6.51 17.65 8.77
N SER A 64 5.33 17.05 8.53
CA SER A 64 5.23 15.76 7.84
C SER A 64 5.69 15.84 6.40
N TYR A 65 6.73 15.06 6.08
CA TYR A 65 7.21 14.90 4.70
C TYR A 65 6.10 14.38 3.76
N THR A 66 5.30 13.41 4.22
CA THR A 66 4.15 12.91 3.47
C THR A 66 3.13 14.01 3.19
N ALA A 67 2.81 14.86 4.16
CA ALA A 67 1.88 15.97 3.95
C ALA A 67 2.39 16.94 2.87
N LYS A 68 3.68 17.29 2.90
CA LYS A 68 4.31 18.13 1.88
C LYS A 68 4.18 17.53 0.48
N LEU A 69 4.45 16.23 0.33
CA LEU A 69 4.32 15.54 -0.95
C LEU A 69 2.87 15.48 -1.45
N LEU A 70 1.91 15.29 -0.54
CA LEU A 70 0.48 15.28 -0.87
C LEU A 70 -0.01 16.64 -1.39
N ASP A 71 0.59 17.75 -0.97
CA ASP A 71 0.24 19.10 -1.43
C ASP A 71 0.87 19.47 -2.77
N ASP A 72 1.97 18.82 -3.13
CA ASP A 72 2.76 19.14 -4.31
C ASP A 72 2.97 17.90 -5.18
N SER A 73 2.03 17.70 -6.10
CA SER A 73 2.10 16.61 -7.09
C SER A 73 3.34 16.68 -7.99
N ARG A 74 3.93 17.87 -8.19
CA ARG A 74 5.18 17.98 -8.97
C ARG A 74 6.35 17.45 -8.17
N LEU A 75 6.42 17.80 -6.88
CA LEU A 75 7.44 17.26 -5.98
C LEU A 75 7.30 15.74 -5.83
N ALA A 76 6.07 15.24 -5.63
CA ALA A 76 5.82 13.80 -5.56
C ALA A 76 6.20 13.07 -6.86
N GLY A 77 5.86 13.64 -8.03
CA GLY A 77 6.26 13.10 -9.33
C GLY A 77 7.78 13.09 -9.53
N ALA A 78 8.47 14.17 -9.15
CA ALA A 78 9.93 14.24 -9.20
C ALA A 78 10.59 13.17 -8.33
N LYS A 79 10.07 12.90 -7.13
CA LYS A 79 10.55 11.80 -6.28
C LYS A 79 10.33 10.44 -6.92
N VAL A 80 9.15 10.17 -7.48
CA VAL A 80 8.91 8.90 -8.22
C VAL A 80 9.92 8.72 -9.35
N GLN A 81 10.21 9.78 -10.10
CA GLN A 81 11.21 9.73 -11.17
C GLN A 81 12.61 9.44 -10.64
N GLU A 82 13.05 10.17 -9.61
CA GLU A 82 14.34 10.00 -8.95
C GLU A 82 14.54 8.54 -8.50
N GLU A 83 13.60 8.00 -7.72
CA GLU A 83 13.72 6.63 -7.20
C GLU A 83 13.70 5.57 -8.31
N ALA A 84 12.93 5.79 -9.38
CA ALA A 84 12.95 4.89 -10.52
C ALA A 84 14.32 4.87 -11.22
N GLU A 85 14.99 6.02 -11.34
CA GLU A 85 16.35 6.11 -11.85
C GLU A 85 17.35 5.42 -10.89
N GLU A 86 17.14 5.56 -9.58
CA GLU A 86 17.95 4.93 -8.53
C GLU A 86 17.86 3.40 -8.60
N VAL A 87 16.65 2.83 -8.74
CA VAL A 87 16.45 1.38 -8.95
C VAL A 87 17.26 0.87 -10.14
N VAL A 88 17.21 1.59 -11.27
CA VAL A 88 17.92 1.19 -12.50
C VAL A 88 19.43 1.27 -12.31
N ARG A 89 19.92 2.29 -11.59
CA ARG A 89 21.33 2.44 -11.25
C ARG A 89 21.80 1.33 -10.33
N ALA A 90 21.06 1.05 -9.26
CA ALA A 90 21.36 0.02 -8.28
C ALA A 90 21.41 -1.36 -8.94
N ALA A 91 20.45 -1.68 -9.81
CA ALA A 91 20.38 -2.96 -10.50
C ALA A 91 21.59 -3.25 -11.41
N ARG A 92 22.35 -2.23 -11.82
CA ARG A 92 23.53 -2.41 -12.69
C ARG A 92 24.82 -2.65 -11.92
N LYS A 93 24.96 -2.04 -10.74
CA LYS A 93 26.28 -1.86 -10.10
C LYS A 93 26.29 -2.07 -8.59
N GLU A 94 25.13 -2.26 -7.97
CA GLU A 94 24.99 -2.24 -6.51
C GLU A 94 24.42 -3.57 -5.98
N SER A 95 24.16 -3.62 -4.67
CA SER A 95 23.72 -4.85 -4.00
C SER A 95 22.22 -5.12 -4.21
N GLN A 96 21.81 -6.38 -4.03
CA GLN A 96 20.38 -6.75 -4.03
C GLN A 96 19.58 -6.04 -2.93
N SER A 97 20.21 -5.76 -1.79
CA SER A 97 19.60 -4.95 -0.72
C SER A 97 19.28 -3.56 -1.23
N ARG A 98 20.23 -2.92 -1.93
CA ARG A 98 20.01 -1.58 -2.44
C ARG A 98 18.88 -1.55 -3.46
N VAL A 99 18.83 -2.51 -4.39
CA VAL A 99 17.72 -2.61 -5.35
C VAL A 99 16.36 -2.71 -4.63
N ALA A 100 16.28 -3.50 -3.55
CA ALA A 100 15.06 -3.64 -2.77
C ALA A 100 14.69 -2.35 -2.02
N GLU A 101 15.67 -1.61 -1.50
CA GLU A 101 15.48 -0.29 -0.86
C GLU A 101 14.90 0.73 -1.85
N GLU A 102 15.55 0.93 -3.01
CA GLU A 102 15.05 1.91 -4.00
C GLU A 102 13.67 1.51 -4.54
N ALA A 103 13.42 0.20 -4.70
CA ALA A 103 12.12 -0.29 -5.13
C ALA A 103 11.04 0.00 -4.07
N ALA A 104 11.37 -0.09 -2.78
CA ALA A 104 10.47 0.30 -1.71
C ALA A 104 10.19 1.80 -1.73
N ASP A 105 11.19 2.63 -2.02
CA ASP A 105 11.03 4.09 -2.14
C ASP A 105 10.17 4.47 -3.35
N VAL A 106 10.31 3.78 -4.49
CA VAL A 106 9.38 3.91 -5.63
C VAL A 106 7.94 3.60 -5.20
N LEU A 107 7.71 2.48 -4.50
CA LEU A 107 6.37 2.09 -4.04
C LEU A 107 5.78 3.13 -3.07
N TYR A 108 6.59 3.64 -2.15
CA TYR A 108 6.20 4.70 -1.23
C TYR A 108 5.79 5.97 -1.97
N HIS A 109 6.67 6.51 -2.81
CA HIS A 109 6.42 7.77 -3.50
C HIS A 109 5.28 7.66 -4.52
N LEU A 110 5.14 6.52 -5.18
CA LEU A 110 4.01 6.24 -6.06
C LEU A 110 2.69 6.23 -5.27
N ALA A 111 2.63 5.55 -4.13
CA ALA A 111 1.43 5.52 -3.29
C ALA A 111 1.03 6.92 -2.80
N VAL A 112 2.00 7.76 -2.41
CA VAL A 112 1.73 9.16 -2.03
C VAL A 112 1.23 9.98 -3.22
N LEU A 113 1.85 9.85 -4.39
CA LEU A 113 1.43 10.54 -5.61
C LEU A 113 0.00 10.15 -6.02
N LEU A 114 -0.31 8.86 -6.00
CA LEU A 114 -1.65 8.35 -6.29
C LEU A 114 -2.67 8.92 -5.30
N ARG A 115 -2.36 8.89 -4.01
CA ARG A 115 -3.26 9.44 -2.97
C ARG A 115 -3.56 10.92 -3.19
N GLY A 116 -2.56 11.72 -3.57
CA GLY A 116 -2.73 13.14 -3.89
C GLY A 116 -3.60 13.41 -5.13
N ARG A 117 -3.93 12.36 -5.90
CA ARG A 117 -4.81 12.38 -7.07
C ARG A 117 -6.11 11.59 -6.86
N ASP A 118 -6.44 11.26 -5.61
CA ASP A 118 -7.59 10.43 -5.24
C ASP A 118 -7.59 9.03 -5.88
N LEU A 119 -6.39 8.48 -6.10
CA LEU A 119 -6.15 7.11 -6.56
C LEU A 119 -5.44 6.29 -5.46
N THR A 120 -5.43 4.97 -5.65
CA THR A 120 -4.82 3.96 -4.79
C THR A 120 -3.97 2.97 -5.60
N LEU A 121 -3.14 2.18 -4.93
CA LEU A 121 -2.43 1.07 -5.58
C LEU A 121 -3.41 0.04 -6.14
N ALA A 122 -4.56 -0.16 -5.51
CA ALA A 122 -5.61 -1.05 -6.02
C ALA A 122 -6.14 -0.62 -7.40
N ASP A 123 -6.18 0.68 -7.70
CA ASP A 123 -6.55 1.15 -9.04
C ASP A 123 -5.51 0.73 -10.10
N ALA A 124 -4.22 0.76 -9.74
CA ALA A 124 -3.15 0.27 -10.60
C ALA A 124 -3.18 -1.27 -10.75
N GLU A 125 -3.48 -2.00 -9.67
CA GLU A 125 -3.66 -3.45 -9.70
C GLU A 125 -4.79 -3.86 -10.65
N GLN A 126 -5.93 -3.16 -10.62
CA GLN A 126 -7.03 -3.41 -11.57
C GLN A 126 -6.60 -3.24 -13.04
N VAL A 127 -5.76 -2.25 -13.33
CA VAL A 127 -5.18 -2.06 -14.67
C VAL A 127 -4.27 -3.23 -15.04
N LEU A 128 -3.48 -3.76 -14.09
CA LEU A 128 -2.62 -4.93 -14.32
C LEU A 128 -3.44 -6.21 -14.53
N ASP A 129 -4.50 -6.42 -13.75
CA ASP A 129 -5.40 -7.57 -13.90
C ASP A 129 -6.07 -7.57 -15.28
N GLY A 130 -6.51 -6.40 -15.75
CA GLY A 130 -7.05 -6.24 -17.11
C GLY A 130 -6.05 -6.52 -18.24
N ARG A 131 -4.74 -6.48 -17.97
CA ARG A 131 -3.68 -6.88 -18.92
C ARG A 131 -3.42 -8.38 -18.90
N ARG A 132 -3.50 -9.03 -17.73
CA ARG A 132 -3.29 -10.48 -17.58
C ARG A 132 -4.40 -11.32 -18.20
N ALA A 133 -5.61 -10.77 -18.28
CA ALA A 133 -6.76 -11.43 -18.88
C ALA A 133 -6.79 -11.38 -20.42
N ARG A 134 -5.74 -10.82 -21.06
CA ARG A 134 -5.55 -10.78 -22.52
C ARG A 134 -4.45 -11.75 -22.93
#